data_AF-A0A3M6ASC7-F1
#
_entry.id   AF-A0A3M6ASC7-F1
#
_cell.length_a   1.000
_cell.length_b   1.000
_cell.length_c   1.000
_cell.angle_alpha   90.00
_cell.angle_beta   90.00
_cell.angle_gamma   90.00
#
_symmetry.space_group_name_H-M   'P 1'
#
loop_
_entity.id
_entity.type
_entity.pdbx_description
1 polymer ?
#
loop_
_entity_poly.entity_id
_entity_poly.type
_entity_poly.pdbx_seq_one_letter_code
_entity_poly.pdbx_strand_id
1 'polypeptide(L)' 'MGMTSDARTKRSLARIIAVFGAAKPHFAYFFANPCCNRMKVLVHGY' A
#
# COMPACT_ATOMS: atom_id res chain seq x y z
N MET A 1 5.18 -1.43 24.48
CA MET A 1 3.81 -0.98 24.13
C MET A 1 3.63 -1.18 22.63
N GLY A 2 3.08 -2.32 22.21
CA GLY A 2 2.99 -2.68 20.79
C GLY A 2 1.89 -1.88 20.10
N MET A 3 2.20 -1.22 18.98
CA MET A 3 1.19 -0.59 18.13
C MET A 3 0.14 -1.62 17.74
N THR A 4 -1.12 -1.34 18.07
CA THR A 4 -2.27 -2.16 17.71
C THR A 4 -2.33 -2.36 16.19
N SER A 5 -2.87 -3.49 15.74
CA SER A 5 -2.98 -3.87 14.32
C SER A 5 -3.56 -2.75 13.44
N ASP A 6 -4.49 -1.97 13.99
CA ASP A 6 -5.17 -0.87 13.31
C ASP A 6 -4.24 0.33 13.09
N ALA A 7 -3.42 0.66 14.09
CA ALA A 7 -2.44 1.74 13.98
C ALA A 7 -1.36 1.42 12.93
N ARG A 8 -0.93 0.15 12.86
CA ARG A 8 0.01 -0.31 11.83
C ARG A 8 -0.60 -0.20 10.43
N THR A 9 -1.86 -0.60 10.27
CA THR A 9 -2.58 -0.55 8.99
C THR A 9 -2.75 0.88 8.49
N LYS A 10 -3.17 1.81 9.35
CA LYS A 10 -3.31 3.23 9.01
C LYS A 10 -1.98 3.84 8.55
N ARG A 11 -0.88 3.48 9.21
CA ARG A 11 0.47 3.98 8.85
C ARG A 11 0.96 3.44 7.50
N SER A 12 0.72 2.16 7.21
CA SER A 12 1.03 1.58 5.90
C SER A 12 0.16 2.17 4.80
N LEU A 13 -1.13 2.39 5.05
CA LEU A 13 -2.04 3.03 4.11
C LEU A 13 -1.61 4.47 3.79
N ALA A 14 -1.23 5.26 4.80
CA ALA A 14 -0.73 6.62 4.60
C ALA A 14 0.52 6.68 3.70
N ARG A 15 1.46 5.73 3.86
CA ARG A 15 2.64 5.61 2.99
C ARG A 15 2.28 5.25 1.55
N ILE A 16 1.32 4.34 1.37
CA ILE A 16 0.82 3.97 0.04
C ILE A 16 0.20 5.20 -0.64
N ILE A 17 -0.67 5.93 0.05
CA ILE A 17 -1.30 7.16 -0.48
C ILE A 17 -0.24 8.21 -0.87
N ALA A 18 0.80 8.39 -0.04
CA ALA A 18 1.87 9.34 -0.32
C ALA A 18 2.72 8.95 -1.56
N VAL A 19 2.91 7.65 -1.82
CA VAL A 19 3.71 7.16 -2.95
C VAL A 19 2.90 7.06 -4.25
N PHE A 20 1.61 6.72 -4.16
CA PHE A 20 0.71 6.59 -5.34
C PHE A 20 -0.12 7.82 -5.61
N GLY A 21 0.19 8.98 -5.01
CA GLY A 21 -0.48 10.24 -5.32
C GLY A 21 -0.64 10.41 -6.84
N ALA A 22 -1.91 10.52 -7.28
CA ALA A 22 -2.34 10.47 -8.68
C ALA A 22 -1.71 9.28 -9.47
N ALA A 23 -2.15 8.06 -9.19
CA ALA A 23 -1.75 6.87 -9.95
C ALA A 23 -1.98 7.10 -11.45
N LYS A 24 -0.96 6.82 -12.27
CA LYS A 24 -1.03 6.98 -13.72
C LYS A 24 -1.86 5.85 -14.35
N PRO A 25 -2.68 6.15 -15.37
CA PRO A 25 -3.44 5.13 -16.06
C PRO A 25 -2.52 4.14 -16.80
N HIS A 26 -2.92 2.87 -16.84
CA HIS A 26 -2.21 1.74 -17.45
C HIS A 26 -0.93 1.26 -16.75
N PHE A 27 -0.70 1.64 -15.50
CA PHE A 27 0.40 1.09 -14.71
C PHE A 27 -0.09 0.18 -13.59
N ALA A 28 0.65 -0.93 -13.40
CA ALA A 28 0.51 -1.81 -12.26
C ALA A 28 1.66 -1.54 -11.29
N TYR A 29 1.34 -1.29 -10.02
CA TYR A 29 2.34 -1.09 -8.98
C TYR A 29 2.31 -2.23 -7.98
N PHE A 30 3.50 -2.72 -7.65
CA PHE A 30 3.69 -3.93 -6.86
C PHE A 30 4.43 -3.62 -5.57
N PHE A 31 3.88 -4.06 -4.43
CA PHE A 31 4.47 -3.83 -3.12
C PHE A 31 4.72 -5.12 -2.39
N ALA A 32 5.94 -5.25 -1.89
CA ALA A 32 6.24 -6.13 -0.78
C ALA A 32 5.89 -5.41 0.52
N ASN A 33 4.91 -5.92 1.26
CA ASN A 33 4.73 -5.52 2.65
C ASN A 33 5.56 -6.47 3.51
N PRO A 34 6.72 -6.05 4.07
CA PRO A 34 7.59 -6.96 4.82
C PRO A 34 6.93 -7.55 6.08
N CYS A 35 5.77 -7.03 6.50
CA CYS A 35 4.97 -7.59 7.58
C CYS A 35 3.80 -8.50 7.12
N CYS A 36 3.55 -8.66 5.82
CA CYS A 36 2.51 -9.55 5.31
C CYS A 36 3.11 -10.53 4.29
N ASN A 37 2.76 -11.82 4.43
CA ASN A 37 3.20 -12.88 3.53
C ASN A 37 2.58 -12.80 2.11
N ARG A 38 1.69 -11.84 1.84
CA ARG A 38 1.06 -11.67 0.53
C ARG A 38 1.45 -10.33 -0.07
N MET A 39 1.90 -10.44 -1.30
CA MET A 39 2.27 -9.38 -2.22
C MET A 39 1.02 -8.67 -2.73
N LYS A 40 1.02 -7.33 -2.72
CA LYS A 40 -0.14 -6.53 -3.09
C LYS A 40 0.13 -5.77 -4.38
N VAL A 41 -0.83 -5.79 -5.29
CA VAL A 41 -0.77 -5.05 -6.56
C VAL A 41 -1.93 -4.05 -6.63
N LEU A 42 -1.63 -2.83 -7.06
CA LEU A 42 -2.63 -1.82 -7.43
C LEU A 42 -2.60 -1.71 -8.96
N VAL A 43 -3.71 -1.99 -9.62
CA VAL A 43 -3.86 -1.89 -11.08
C VAL A 43 -4.79 -0.73 -11.39
N HIS A 44 -4.34 0.23 -12.21
CA HIS A 44 -5.20 1.30 -12.69
C HIS A 44 -5.71 0.98 -14.10
N GLY A 45 -6.98 0.60 -14.20
CA GLY A 45 -7.68 0.40 -15.47
C GLY A 45 -8.54 1.62 -15.78
N TYR A 46 -8.25 2.25 -16.92
CA TYR A 46 -8.89 3.41 -17.59
C TYR A 46 -9.46 4.52 -16.69
#